data_AF-A0A5E4CHT0-F1
#
_entry.id   AF-A0A5E4CHT0-F1
#
_cell.length_a   1.000
_cell.length_b   1.000
_cell.length_c   1.000
_cell.angle_alpha   90.00
_cell.angle_beta   90.00
_cell.angle_gamma   90.00
#
_symmetry.space_group_name_H-M   'P 1'
#
loop_
_entity.id
_entity.type
_entity.pdbx_description
1 polymer ?
#
loop_
_entity_poly.entity_id
_entity_poly.type
_entity_poly.pdbx_seq_one_letter_code
_entity_poly.pdbx_strand_id
1 'polypeptide(L)'
;MLGELFTPVETPEAPNRGFFKGLFGGGAQSLDREELFGESSSGKASRSLAQHIPGPGGIEGVKGAASGVVGELARARLALDERGQKLGDLEERTAAMLSSADSFSKHAHEMMLKYKDKKWYQF
;
A
#
# COMPACT_ATOMS: atom_id res chain seq x y z
N MET A 1 -47.70 -3.06 -77.67
CA MET A 1 -47.10 -4.08 -76.79
C MET A 1 -46.58 -3.35 -75.57
N LEU A 2 -47.44 -3.28 -74.55
CA LEU A 2 -47.37 -4.08 -73.31
C LEU A 2 -46.29 -3.52 -72.38
N GLY A 3 -46.76 -2.76 -71.38
CA GLY A 3 -45.93 -2.26 -70.31
C GLY A 3 -45.52 -3.37 -69.36
N GLU A 4 -44.31 -3.24 -68.83
CA GLU A 4 -43.89 -3.95 -67.62
C GLU A 4 -43.46 -2.88 -66.62
N LEU A 5 -44.40 -2.56 -65.71
CA LEU A 5 -44.14 -1.79 -64.50
C LEU A 5 -43.79 -2.80 -63.40
N PHE A 6 -42.56 -3.33 -63.43
CA PHE A 6 -42.04 -4.09 -62.31
C PHE A 6 -40.51 -4.01 -62.26
N THR A 7 -40.00 -3.22 -61.34
CA THR A 7 -38.62 -3.33 -60.87
C THR A 7 -38.57 -4.35 -59.75
N PRO A 8 -37.83 -5.46 -59.88
CA PRO A 8 -37.68 -6.42 -58.80
C PRO A 8 -36.99 -5.73 -57.62
N VAL A 9 -37.69 -5.64 -56.49
CA VAL A 9 -37.10 -5.27 -55.21
C VAL A 9 -36.45 -6.52 -54.65
N GLU A 10 -35.13 -6.50 -54.47
CA GLU A 10 -34.44 -7.53 -53.71
C GLU A 10 -35.04 -7.55 -52.30
N THR A 11 -35.69 -8.66 -51.97
CA THR A 11 -36.17 -8.88 -50.60
C THR A 11 -34.96 -8.83 -49.67
N PRO A 12 -35.03 -8.11 -48.52
CA PRO A 12 -33.95 -8.10 -47.56
C PRO A 12 -33.57 -9.53 -47.20
N GLU A 13 -32.28 -9.82 -47.21
CA GLU A 13 -31.76 -11.11 -46.77
C GLU A 13 -32.33 -11.42 -45.37
N ALA A 14 -32.78 -12.66 -45.16
CA ALA A 14 -33.39 -13.03 -43.88
C ALA A 14 -32.44 -12.67 -42.74
N PRO A 15 -32.91 -11.98 -41.68
CA PRO A 15 -32.03 -11.52 -40.62
C PRO A 15 -31.24 -12.70 -40.06
N ASN A 16 -29.91 -12.54 -40.02
CA ASN A 16 -29.00 -13.58 -39.55
C ASN A 16 -29.52 -14.11 -38.20
N ARG A 17 -29.74 -15.42 -38.13
CA ARG A 17 -30.29 -16.07 -36.93
C ARG A 17 -29.31 -15.84 -35.78
N GLY A 18 -29.58 -14.83 -34.97
CA GLY A 18 -28.77 -14.49 -33.82
C GLY A 18 -28.85 -15.54 -32.72
N PHE A 19 -27.78 -15.57 -31.93
CA PHE A 19 -27.49 -16.33 -30.70
C PHE A 19 -28.69 -16.76 -29.83
N PHE A 20 -29.77 -15.99 -29.78
CA PHE A 20 -30.89 -16.21 -28.85
C PHE A 20 -31.99 -17.16 -29.35
N LYS A 21 -31.81 -17.84 -30.48
CA LYS A 21 -32.84 -18.77 -31.00
C LYS A 21 -33.22 -19.89 -30.02
N GLY A 22 -32.36 -20.21 -29.03
CA GLY A 22 -32.64 -21.21 -28.00
C GLY A 22 -33.25 -20.69 -26.69
N LEU A 23 -33.34 -19.37 -26.45
CA LEU A 23 -33.70 -18.88 -25.10
C LEU A 23 -35.21 -18.89 -24.81
N PHE A 24 -36.07 -18.86 -25.84
CA PHE A 24 -37.54 -18.83 -25.67
C PHE A 24 -38.30 -19.98 -26.38
N GLY A 25 -37.60 -20.92 -27.01
CA GLY A 25 -38.21 -22.07 -27.67
C GLY A 25 -37.75 -23.36 -26.99
N GLY A 26 -38.62 -23.96 -26.19
CA GLY A 26 -38.34 -25.17 -25.40
C GLY A 26 -37.85 -26.33 -26.26
N GLY A 27 -36.53 -26.55 -26.27
CA GLY A 27 -35.87 -27.70 -26.85
C GLY A 27 -34.39 -27.66 -26.47
N ALA A 28 -33.92 -28.68 -25.77
CA ALA A 28 -32.52 -28.81 -25.39
C ALA A 28 -31.67 -29.05 -26.65
N GLN A 29 -31.11 -27.98 -27.22
CA GLN A 29 -30.03 -28.09 -28.20
C GLN A 29 -28.70 -28.07 -27.44
N SER A 30 -27.84 -29.04 -27.73
CA SER A 30 -26.47 -29.06 -27.22
C SER A 30 -25.75 -27.84 -27.79
N LEU A 31 -25.46 -26.88 -26.91
CA LEU A 31 -24.70 -25.69 -27.26
C LEU A 31 -23.26 -26.10 -27.57
N ASP A 32 -22.87 -26.08 -28.85
CA ASP A 32 -21.50 -26.35 -29.27
C ASP A 32 -20.63 -25.11 -29.04
N ARG A 33 -19.48 -25.33 -28.39
CA ARG A 33 -18.54 -24.27 -28.03
C ARG A 33 -17.93 -23.60 -29.25
N GLU A 34 -17.71 -24.35 -30.33
CA GLU A 34 -17.14 -23.82 -31.57
C GLU A 34 -18.16 -22.96 -32.33
N GLU A 35 -19.45 -23.27 -32.24
CA GLU A 35 -20.49 -22.41 -32.82
C GLU A 35 -20.65 -21.11 -32.02
N LEU A 36 -20.45 -21.17 -30.70
CA LEU A 36 -20.60 -20.03 -29.81
C LEU A 36 -19.39 -19.09 -29.77
N PHE A 37 -18.17 -19.64 -29.77
CA PHE A 37 -16.92 -18.89 -29.57
C PHE A 37 -15.85 -19.19 -30.62
N GLY A 38 -16.17 -20.00 -31.63
CA GLY A 38 -15.27 -20.31 -32.72
C GLY A 38 -15.05 -19.10 -33.62
N GLU A 39 -13.91 -19.13 -34.30
CA GLU A 39 -13.40 -18.01 -35.08
C GLU A 39 -14.34 -17.64 -36.25
N SER A 40 -15.14 -18.60 -36.72
CA SER A 40 -16.10 -18.44 -37.82
C SER A 40 -17.33 -17.60 -37.45
N SER A 41 -17.81 -17.66 -36.21
CA SER A 41 -19.02 -16.95 -35.75
C SER A 41 -18.70 -15.71 -34.89
N SER A 42 -17.68 -15.80 -34.02
CA SER A 42 -17.29 -14.73 -33.09
C SER A 42 -16.15 -13.83 -33.61
N GLY A 43 -15.52 -14.19 -34.73
CA GLY A 43 -14.42 -13.45 -35.33
C GLY A 43 -13.07 -13.66 -34.61
N LYS A 44 -11.98 -13.28 -35.29
CA LYS A 44 -10.61 -13.44 -34.77
C LYS A 44 -10.36 -12.49 -33.60
N ALA A 45 -9.69 -12.96 -32.54
CA ALA A 45 -9.24 -12.11 -31.44
C ALA A 45 -8.39 -10.94 -31.98
N SER A 46 -8.66 -9.71 -31.49
CA SER A 46 -7.91 -8.53 -31.91
C SER A 46 -6.41 -8.74 -31.67
N ARG A 47 -5.59 -8.56 -32.72
CA ARG A 47 -4.12 -8.65 -32.63
C ARG A 47 -3.50 -7.56 -31.76
N SER A 48 -4.29 -6.59 -31.30
CA SER A 48 -3.90 -5.67 -30.23
C SER A 48 -4.09 -6.34 -28.87
N LEU A 49 -3.45 -7.49 -28.65
CA LEU A 49 -3.16 -7.92 -27.28
C LEU A 49 -2.24 -6.82 -26.73
N ALA A 50 -2.75 -6.00 -25.80
CA ALA A 50 -1.95 -4.96 -25.19
C ALA A 50 -0.73 -5.62 -24.55
N GLN A 51 0.40 -5.56 -25.26
CA GLN A 51 1.68 -6.01 -24.75
C GLN A 51 1.92 -5.16 -23.51
N HIS A 52 2.03 -5.79 -22.34
CA HIS A 52 2.37 -5.08 -21.12
C HIS A 52 3.74 -4.44 -21.33
N ILE A 53 3.75 -3.14 -21.67
CA ILE A 53 4.97 -2.35 -21.75
C ILE A 53 5.36 -2.10 -20.30
N PRO A 54 6.43 -2.71 -19.77
CA PRO A 54 6.90 -2.39 -18.44
C PRO A 54 7.32 -0.92 -18.47
N GLY A 55 6.51 -0.05 -17.87
CA GLY A 55 6.87 1.35 -17.73
C GLY A 55 8.13 1.49 -16.88
N PRO A 56 8.81 2.65 -16.92
CA PRO A 56 10.03 2.92 -16.15
C PRO A 56 9.88 2.85 -14.61
N GLY A 57 8.71 2.45 -14.09
CA GLY A 57 8.39 2.24 -12.69
C GLY A 57 8.08 0.79 -12.30
N GLY A 58 8.66 -0.20 -12.99
CA GLY A 58 8.50 -1.63 -12.66
C GLY A 58 9.20 -2.07 -11.36
N ILE A 59 9.21 -3.39 -11.11
CA ILE A 59 9.78 -4.05 -9.91
C ILE A 59 11.22 -3.57 -9.59
N GLU A 60 12.02 -3.24 -10.60
CA GLU A 60 13.39 -2.74 -10.39
C GLU A 60 13.46 -1.35 -9.75
N GLY A 61 12.52 -0.44 -10.10
CA GLY A 61 12.43 0.88 -9.47
C GLY A 61 12.01 0.77 -8.00
N VAL A 62 11.07 -0.13 -7.70
CA VAL A 62 10.66 -0.45 -6.32
C VAL A 62 11.81 -1.09 -5.54
N LYS A 63 12.59 -1.98 -6.16
CA LYS A 63 13.77 -2.60 -5.56
C LYS A 63 14.88 -1.58 -5.25
N GLY A 64 15.11 -0.62 -6.15
CA GLY A 64 16.06 0.47 -5.95
C GLY A 64 15.65 1.39 -4.80
N ALA A 65 14.38 1.80 -4.77
CA ALA A 65 13.83 2.59 -3.67
C ALA A 65 13.91 1.84 -2.33
N ALA A 66 13.54 0.56 -2.29
CA ALA A 66 13.64 -0.27 -1.10
C ALA A 66 15.09 -0.41 -0.61
N SER A 67 16.05 -0.60 -1.52
CA SER A 67 17.47 -0.73 -1.16
C SER A 67 18.04 0.57 -0.57
N GLY A 68 17.62 1.74 -1.08
CA GLY A 68 17.99 3.04 -0.51
C GLY A 68 17.48 3.22 0.91
N VAL A 69 16.20 2.88 1.16
CA VAL A 69 15.59 2.95 2.49
C VAL A 69 16.27 2.00 3.47
N VAL A 70 16.65 0.79 3.05
CA VAL A 70 17.39 -0.16 3.90
C VAL A 70 18.75 0.41 4.33
N GLY A 71 19.46 1.12 3.45
CA GLY A 71 20.73 1.76 3.79
C GLY A 71 20.60 2.90 4.80
N GLU A 72 19.55 3.71 4.68
CA GLU A 72 19.21 4.74 5.68
C GLU A 72 18.79 4.13 7.02
N LEU A 73 17.97 3.08 6.98
CA LEU A 73 17.52 2.37 8.16
C LEU A 73 18.69 1.71 8.91
N ALA A 74 19.66 1.14 8.20
CA ALA A 74 20.86 0.57 8.81
C ALA A 74 21.68 1.64 9.58
N ARG A 75 21.83 2.84 9.00
CA ARG A 75 22.48 3.97 9.70
C ARG A 75 21.69 4.44 10.91
N ALA A 76 20.37 4.55 10.78
CA ALA A 76 19.49 4.91 11.89
C ALA A 76 19.56 3.87 13.03
N ARG A 77 19.69 2.58 12.69
CA ARG A 77 19.86 1.51 13.67
C ARG A 77 21.14 1.66 14.48
N LEU A 78 22.27 1.92 13.85
CA LEU A 78 23.54 2.15 14.56
C LEU A 78 23.46 3.35 15.51
N ALA A 79 22.86 4.45 15.05
CA ALA A 79 22.65 5.63 15.89
C ALA A 79 21.71 5.34 17.08
N LEU A 80 20.71 4.47 16.88
CA LEU A 80 19.82 4.03 17.96
C LEU A 80 20.53 3.17 19.00
N ASP A 81 21.43 2.28 18.57
CA ASP A 81 22.22 1.44 19.46
C ASP A 81 23.17 2.31 20.32
N GLU A 82 23.85 3.30 19.72
CA GLU A 82 24.69 4.27 20.44
C GLU A 82 23.86 5.12 21.43
N ARG A 83 22.65 5.55 21.01
CA ARG A 83 21.71 6.23 21.91
C ARG A 83 21.32 5.35 23.08
N GLY A 84 21.10 4.05 22.86
CA GLY A 84 20.78 3.09 23.91
C GLY A 84 21.88 3.02 24.97
N GLN A 85 23.14 2.92 24.54
CA GLN A 85 24.30 2.95 25.44
C GLN A 85 24.38 4.26 26.23
N LYS A 86 24.28 5.40 25.55
CA LYS A 86 24.32 6.73 26.19
C LYS A 86 23.18 6.94 27.20
N LEU A 87 22.00 6.39 26.94
CA LEU A 87 20.88 6.45 27.89
C LEU A 87 21.14 5.59 29.13
N GLY A 88 21.76 4.41 28.98
CA GLY A 88 22.19 3.60 30.12
C GLY A 88 23.18 4.34 31.02
N ASP A 89 24.22 4.94 30.43
CA ASP A 89 25.18 5.76 31.17
C ASP A 89 24.51 6.97 31.85
N LEU A 90 23.54 7.58 31.18
CA LEU A 90 22.79 8.71 31.72
C LEU A 90 21.91 8.28 32.91
N GLU A 91 21.30 7.11 32.86
CA GLU A 91 20.49 6.57 33.95
C GLU A 91 21.33 6.39 35.22
N GLU A 92 22.50 5.74 35.11
CA GLU A 92 23.40 5.53 36.25
C GLU A 92 23.84 6.87 36.87
N ARG A 93 24.26 7.83 36.04
CA ARG A 93 24.64 9.17 36.49
C ARG A 93 23.47 9.91 37.14
N THR A 94 22.27 9.75 36.60
CA THR A 94 21.06 10.38 37.13
C THR A 94 20.68 9.80 38.48
N ALA A 95 20.81 8.48 38.67
CA ALA A 95 20.59 7.83 39.95
C ALA A 95 21.60 8.30 41.02
N ALA A 96 22.89 8.39 40.67
CA ALA A 96 23.92 8.93 41.54
C ALA A 96 23.67 10.41 41.89
N MET A 97 23.22 11.20 40.91
CA MET A 97 22.84 12.61 41.11
C MET A 97 21.64 12.73 42.07
N LEU A 98 20.61 11.90 41.92
CA LEU A 98 19.44 11.88 42.79
C LEU A 98 19.84 11.59 44.25
N SER A 99 20.66 10.55 44.47
CA SER A 99 21.17 10.23 45.81
C SER A 99 21.98 11.39 46.42
N SER A 100 22.77 12.08 45.60
CA SER A 100 23.54 13.25 46.03
C SER A 100 22.63 14.43 46.36
N ALA A 101 21.60 14.67 45.56
CA ALA A 101 20.61 15.73 45.77
C ALA A 101 19.77 15.49 47.04
N ASP A 102 19.35 14.26 47.29
CA ASP A 102 18.63 13.88 48.52
C ASP A 102 19.50 14.10 49.76
N SER A 103 20.77 13.71 49.68
CA SER A 103 21.72 13.95 50.76
C SER A 103 21.90 15.44 50.99
N PHE A 104 22.13 16.23 49.93
CA PHE A 104 22.28 17.68 50.02
C PHE A 104 21.05 18.35 50.63
N SER A 105 19.85 17.98 50.18
CA SER A 105 18.57 18.51 50.67
C SER A 105 18.42 18.31 52.18
N LYS A 106 18.73 17.10 52.69
CA LYS A 106 18.71 16.79 54.12
C LYS A 106 19.69 17.67 54.92
N HIS A 107 20.95 17.76 54.48
CA HIS A 107 21.95 18.57 55.16
C HIS A 107 21.61 20.07 55.14
N ALA A 108 21.10 20.57 54.01
CA ALA A 108 20.64 21.95 53.90
C ALA A 108 19.47 22.23 54.84
N HIS A 109 18.52 21.29 54.97
CA HIS A 109 17.41 21.40 55.90
C HIS A 109 17.88 21.40 57.36
N GLU A 110 18.78 20.50 57.73
CA GLU A 110 19.38 20.47 59.06
C GLU A 110 20.14 21.76 59.40
N MET A 111 20.89 22.30 58.43
CA MET A 111 21.57 23.58 58.58
C MET A 111 20.56 24.71 58.77
N MET A 112 19.51 24.76 57.96
CA MET A 112 18.45 25.75 58.11
C MET A 112 17.83 25.69 59.51
N LEU A 113 17.50 24.50 60.02
CA LEU A 113 16.93 24.35 61.37
C LEU A 113 17.88 24.84 62.47
N LYS A 114 19.19 24.61 62.35
CA LYS A 114 20.19 25.10 63.31
C LYS A 114 20.25 26.63 63.39
N TYR A 115 20.05 27.32 62.27
CA TYR A 115 20.18 28.77 62.20
C TYR A 115 18.84 29.51 62.24
N LYS A 116 17.72 28.82 62.00
CA LYS A 116 16.37 29.40 61.92
C LYS A 116 16.05 30.31 63.11
N ASP A 117 16.32 29.83 64.32
CA ASP A 117 16.00 30.54 65.56
C ASP A 117 17.25 31.08 66.28
N LYS A 118 18.45 30.90 65.69
CA LYS A 118 19.71 31.32 66.29
C LYS A 118 19.74 32.84 66.43
N LYS A 119 19.88 33.31 67.66
CA LYS A 119 20.05 34.74 67.95
C LYS A 119 21.52 35.12 67.82
N TRP A 120 21.77 36.36 67.41
CA TRP A 120 23.13 36.89 67.16
C TRP A 120 24.07 36.82 68.38
N TYR A 121 23.52 36.67 69.59
CA TYR A 121 24.25 36.60 70.85
C TYR A 121 24.45 35.17 71.40
N GLN A 122 23.94 34.13 70.71
CA GLN A 122 24.12 32.74 71.09
C GLN A 122 25.22 32.15 70.20
N PHE A 123 26.40 31.87 70.77
CA PHE A 123 27.56 31.36 70.02
C PHE A 123 27.48 29.83 69.89
#